data_AF-K8ECN9-F1
#
_entry.id   AF-K8ECN9-F1
#
_cell.length_a   1.000
_cell.length_b   1.000
_cell.length_c   1.000
_cell.angle_alpha   90.00
_cell.angle_beta   90.00
_cell.angle_gamma   90.00
#
_symmetry.space_group_name_H-M   'P 1'
#
loop_
_entity.id
_entity.type
_entity.pdbx_description
1 polymer ?
#
loop_
_entity_poly.entity_id
_entity_poly.type
_entity_poly.pdbx_seq_one_letter_code
_entity_poly.pdbx_strand_id
1 'polypeptide(L)'
;MWIKATHIPTLFYIHSVPIAKTTMAASSLVSSAGILPSSRRRTTHFVDQKTRRRRTPIANAASDGEAGLLTKPSDVSPETEEMKQFLDSLKYDSNGLVTAIAQDVDTGAILMQGFASRLAIAYTLQHKKACFFSRSRQQLWCKGESSSNFINVDSVHVDCDKDSLIYLGVPTGPTCHTGAHTCYYKRVDGADGLILGAAKDGRHKAEEALTTLYELEATIAERKREVIKEGAKPSWTRRLLEDPELLCSKIREEAGELCETYEKDEGKERAASECADVLYHAMVLLNVQGVEIADVMEVLRNRFGVSGVEEKAKRTPKSKLIDPSKE
;
A
#
# COMPACT_ATOMS: atom_id res chain seq x y z
N MET A 1 2.04 -21.81 11.29
CA MET A 1 2.62 -23.16 11.29
C MET A 1 2.09 -23.83 10.04
N TRP A 2 2.76 -23.62 8.91
CA TRP A 2 2.51 -24.39 7.70
C TRP A 2 3.35 -25.66 7.85
N ILE A 3 2.70 -26.76 8.19
CA ILE A 3 3.34 -28.08 8.26
C ILE A 3 3.44 -28.58 6.82
N LYS A 4 4.67 -28.84 6.36
CA LYS A 4 4.97 -29.56 5.10
C LYS A 4 4.18 -30.89 5.14
N ALA A 5 3.18 -31.06 4.28
CA ALA A 5 2.43 -32.30 4.13
C ALA A 5 3.10 -33.17 3.05
N THR A 6 3.55 -34.35 3.46
CA THR A 6 4.14 -35.39 2.60
C THR A 6 3.05 -36.18 1.85
N HIS A 7 3.40 -36.61 0.63
CA HIS A 7 2.59 -37.35 -0.35
C HIS A 7 1.91 -38.64 0.15
N ILE A 8 0.63 -38.85 -0.21
CA ILE A 8 -0.03 -40.16 -0.45
C ILE A 8 -1.09 -39.99 -1.58
N PRO A 9 -1.31 -40.96 -2.51
CA PRO A 9 -1.93 -40.70 -3.81
C PRO A 9 -3.45 -41.01 -3.91
N THR A 10 -4.09 -40.32 -4.88
CA THR A 10 -5.33 -40.61 -5.65
C THR A 10 -6.44 -41.48 -5.07
N LEU A 11 -7.66 -40.93 -5.02
CA LEU A 11 -8.86 -41.60 -5.55
C LEU A 11 -9.98 -40.59 -5.86
N PHE A 12 -10.42 -40.59 -7.12
CA PHE A 12 -11.63 -39.94 -7.61
C PHE A 12 -12.85 -40.51 -6.88
N TYR A 13 -13.78 -39.66 -6.42
CA TYR A 13 -15.21 -40.00 -6.42
C TYR A 13 -16.08 -38.74 -6.45
N ILE A 14 -16.89 -38.66 -7.50
CA ILE A 14 -17.93 -37.66 -7.73
C ILE A 14 -19.20 -38.15 -7.04
N HIS A 15 -19.83 -37.32 -6.20
CA HIS A 15 -21.29 -37.38 -6.03
C HIS A 15 -21.87 -35.98 -5.84
N SER A 16 -22.83 -35.70 -6.70
CA SER A 16 -23.70 -34.53 -6.74
C SER A 16 -24.86 -34.65 -5.73
N VAL A 17 -25.81 -33.69 -5.83
CA VAL A 17 -27.21 -33.68 -5.33
C VAL A 17 -27.39 -32.90 -4.00
N PRO A 18 -28.49 -32.12 -3.78
CA PRO A 18 -29.02 -30.99 -4.56
C PRO A 18 -29.42 -29.76 -3.69
N ILE A 19 -29.78 -28.69 -4.37
CA ILE A 19 -30.38 -27.44 -3.88
C ILE A 19 -31.80 -27.68 -3.34
N ALA A 20 -32.10 -27.18 -2.14
CA ALA A 20 -33.46 -27.04 -1.62
C ALA A 20 -33.87 -25.56 -1.58
N LYS A 21 -34.93 -25.24 -2.33
CA LYS A 21 -35.71 -23.99 -2.26
C LYS A 21 -36.61 -24.03 -1.03
N THR A 22 -36.66 -22.96 -0.24
CA THR A 22 -37.82 -22.69 0.60
C THR A 22 -38.14 -21.19 0.63
N THR A 23 -39.45 -20.96 0.58
CA THR A 23 -40.24 -19.79 0.25
C THR A 23 -40.27 -18.70 1.32
N MET A 24 -40.50 -17.46 0.85
CA MET A 24 -40.93 -16.33 1.67
C MET A 24 -42.28 -16.57 2.34
N ALA A 25 -42.42 -16.10 3.58
CA ALA A 25 -43.70 -15.73 4.16
C ALA A 25 -43.52 -14.42 4.93
N ALA A 26 -44.27 -13.40 4.54
CA ALA A 26 -44.44 -12.16 5.25
C ALA A 26 -45.43 -12.36 6.41
N SER A 27 -45.16 -11.74 7.56
CA SER A 27 -46.23 -11.33 8.47
C SER A 27 -45.81 -10.09 9.24
N SER A 28 -46.80 -9.23 9.40
CA SER A 28 -46.76 -7.88 9.92
C SER A 28 -47.02 -7.81 11.43
N LEU A 29 -46.69 -6.66 12.01
CA LEU A 29 -47.35 -5.94 13.13
C LEU A 29 -46.61 -5.84 14.49
N VAL A 30 -46.37 -4.56 14.82
CA VAL A 30 -46.60 -3.85 16.10
C VAL A 30 -45.50 -3.81 17.18
N SER A 31 -44.92 -2.59 17.23
CA SER A 31 -44.51 -1.77 18.37
C SER A 31 -44.65 -2.32 19.80
N SER A 32 -43.58 -2.22 20.58
CA SER A 32 -43.64 -1.81 21.99
C SER A 32 -42.29 -1.22 22.43
N ALA A 33 -42.39 -0.10 23.14
CA ALA A 33 -41.30 0.69 23.70
C ALA A 33 -40.57 -0.05 24.84
N GLY A 34 -39.27 0.21 25.00
CA GLY A 34 -38.49 -0.35 26.10
C GLY A 34 -37.06 0.20 26.20
N ILE A 35 -36.93 1.35 26.87
CA ILE A 35 -35.90 1.69 27.86
C ILE A 35 -34.42 1.61 27.41
N LEU A 36 -33.83 2.79 27.21
CA LEU A 36 -32.38 3.06 27.16
C LEU A 36 -31.72 2.85 28.53
N PRO A 37 -30.49 2.28 28.58
CA PRO A 37 -29.50 2.66 29.57
C PRO A 37 -28.36 3.44 28.89
N SER A 38 -28.05 4.60 29.48
CA SER A 38 -26.87 5.39 29.17
C SER A 38 -25.60 4.58 29.45
N SER A 39 -24.72 4.42 28.46
CA SER A 39 -23.36 3.95 28.69
C SER A 39 -22.35 4.99 28.22
N ARG A 40 -21.61 5.49 29.22
CA ARG A 40 -20.42 6.34 29.18
C ARG A 40 -19.63 6.29 27.88
N ARG A 41 -19.34 7.49 27.34
CA ARG A 41 -18.27 7.72 26.35
C ARG A 41 -16.97 7.12 26.90
N ARG A 42 -16.48 6.04 26.28
CA ARG A 42 -15.05 5.71 26.32
C ARG A 42 -14.37 6.62 25.31
N THR A 43 -13.67 7.63 25.84
CA THR A 43 -12.58 8.30 25.14
C THR A 43 -11.52 7.25 24.82
N THR A 44 -11.50 6.78 23.58
CA THR A 44 -10.34 6.06 23.06
C THR A 44 -9.22 7.08 22.91
N HIS A 45 -8.20 6.99 23.77
CA HIS A 45 -6.94 7.68 23.57
C HIS A 45 -6.34 7.20 22.26
N PHE A 46 -6.38 8.08 21.26
CA PHE A 46 -5.60 7.96 20.04
C PHE A 46 -4.13 7.98 20.45
N VAL A 47 -3.40 6.90 20.16
CA VAL A 47 -1.95 6.85 20.33
C VAL A 47 -1.34 7.79 19.29
N ASP A 48 -0.66 8.83 19.79
CA ASP A 48 0.09 9.82 19.01
C ASP A 48 1.17 9.10 18.17
N GLN A 49 0.94 8.95 16.87
CA GLN A 49 1.89 8.39 15.89
C GLN A 49 3.02 9.39 15.55
N LYS A 50 3.62 10.03 16.57
CA LYS A 50 4.59 11.12 16.40
C LYS A 50 6.03 10.70 16.12
N THR A 51 6.28 9.45 15.75
CA THR A 51 7.62 8.96 15.39
C THR A 51 7.69 8.44 13.96
N ARG A 52 6.99 9.09 13.01
CA ARG A 52 7.36 8.97 11.60
C ARG A 52 8.61 9.83 11.39
N ARG A 53 9.78 9.20 11.23
CA ARG A 53 10.99 9.92 10.81
C ARG A 53 10.64 10.71 9.55
N ARG A 54 10.86 12.03 9.58
CA ARG A 54 10.71 12.88 8.39
C ARG A 54 11.54 12.25 7.27
N ARG A 55 10.87 11.80 6.20
CA ARG A 55 11.54 11.41 4.96
C ARG A 55 12.33 12.62 4.48
N THR A 56 13.65 12.50 4.41
CA THR A 56 14.50 13.51 3.79
C THR A 56 14.29 13.39 2.28
N PRO A 57 13.80 14.43 1.58
CA PRO A 57 13.66 14.35 0.14
C PRO A 57 15.05 14.23 -0.50
N ILE A 58 15.15 13.35 -1.51
CA ILE A 58 16.29 13.33 -2.43
C ILE A 58 16.34 14.69 -3.12
N ALA A 59 17.50 15.34 -3.05
CA ALA A 59 17.78 16.61 -3.69
C ALA A 59 17.73 16.45 -5.21
N ASN A 60 16.56 16.67 -5.81
CA ASN A 60 16.49 17.24 -7.13
C ASN A 60 16.54 18.75 -6.96
N ALA A 61 17.59 19.37 -7.50
CA ALA A 61 17.75 20.81 -7.51
C ALA A 61 16.62 21.46 -8.33
N ALA A 62 15.52 21.77 -7.66
CA ALA A 62 14.59 22.81 -8.04
C ALA A 62 14.75 23.92 -7.01
N SER A 63 15.05 25.12 -7.48
CA SER A 63 15.29 26.33 -6.69
C SER A 63 14.23 26.51 -5.60
N ASP A 64 14.68 26.74 -4.37
CA ASP A 64 13.86 27.15 -3.24
C ASP A 64 13.12 28.47 -3.55
N GLY A 65 11.90 28.35 -4.07
CA GLY A 65 10.92 29.41 -4.15
C GLY A 65 9.85 29.17 -3.08
N GLU A 66 9.45 30.23 -2.38
CA GLU A 66 8.46 30.20 -1.30
C GLU A 66 7.23 29.33 -1.61
N ALA A 67 6.86 28.46 -0.67
CA ALA A 67 5.67 27.61 -0.74
C ALA A 67 4.38 28.45 -0.55
N GLY A 68 4.04 29.25 -1.55
CA GLY A 68 2.72 29.89 -1.66
C GLY A 68 1.63 28.88 -2.03
N LEU A 69 0.37 29.17 -1.67
CA LEU A 69 -0.78 28.40 -2.14
C LEU A 69 -0.87 28.45 -3.67
N LEU A 70 -0.56 27.35 -4.35
CA LEU A 70 -0.61 27.22 -5.80
C LEU A 70 -1.92 26.55 -6.22
N THR A 71 -2.92 27.34 -6.62
CA THR A 71 -4.25 26.85 -7.05
C THR A 71 -4.90 27.71 -8.12
N LYS A 72 -4.21 28.74 -8.60
CA LYS A 72 -4.77 29.68 -9.56
C LYS A 72 -4.37 29.27 -10.97
N PRO A 73 -5.22 29.55 -11.97
CA PRO A 73 -4.85 29.37 -13.38
C PRO A 73 -3.54 30.09 -13.77
N SER A 74 -3.17 31.15 -13.05
CA SER A 74 -1.90 31.89 -13.21
C SER A 74 -0.65 31.07 -12.86
N ASP A 75 -0.80 29.97 -12.12
CA ASP A 75 0.32 29.20 -11.58
C ASP A 75 0.80 28.12 -12.56
N VAL A 76 0.13 28.00 -13.71
CA VAL A 76 0.47 27.08 -14.81
C VAL A 76 1.20 27.88 -15.88
N SER A 77 2.43 27.47 -16.19
CA SER A 77 3.18 28.05 -17.31
C SER A 77 2.45 27.76 -18.63
N PRO A 78 2.64 28.58 -19.69
CA PRO A 78 2.04 28.30 -20.99
C PRO A 78 2.30 26.88 -21.47
N GLU A 79 1.32 26.27 -22.12
CA GLU A 79 1.45 24.92 -22.63
C GLU A 79 2.52 24.87 -23.74
N THR A 80 3.47 23.93 -23.65
CA THR A 80 4.30 23.59 -24.81
C THR A 80 3.43 22.93 -25.87
N GLU A 81 3.89 22.94 -27.11
CA GLU A 81 3.13 22.36 -28.21
C GLU A 81 2.89 20.84 -28.01
N GLU A 82 3.86 20.12 -27.45
CA GLU A 82 3.74 18.69 -27.15
C GLU A 82 2.69 18.42 -26.07
N MET A 83 2.69 19.23 -25.00
CA MET A 83 1.70 19.11 -23.94
C MET A 83 0.31 19.47 -24.44
N LYS A 84 0.20 20.52 -25.27
CA LYS A 84 -1.06 20.91 -25.90
C LYS A 84 -1.63 19.77 -26.75
N GLN A 85 -0.80 19.16 -27.60
CA GLN A 85 -1.20 17.99 -28.42
C GLN A 85 -1.65 16.81 -27.56
N PHE A 86 -0.95 16.52 -26.46
CA PHE A 86 -1.37 15.49 -25.52
C PHE A 86 -2.75 15.82 -24.91
N LEU A 87 -2.89 17.02 -24.35
CA LEU A 87 -4.11 17.48 -23.69
C LEU A 87 -5.32 17.56 -24.64
N ASP A 88 -5.09 17.93 -25.91
CA ASP A 88 -6.11 17.96 -26.96
C ASP A 88 -6.56 16.55 -27.36
N SER A 89 -5.72 15.54 -27.13
CA SER A 89 -6.02 14.15 -27.47
C SER A 89 -6.87 13.41 -26.43
N LEU A 90 -7.07 14.00 -25.25
CA LEU A 90 -7.86 13.42 -24.17
C LEU A 90 -9.37 13.57 -24.43
N LYS A 91 -10.15 12.57 -24.04
CA LYS A 91 -11.61 12.55 -24.13
C LYS A 91 -12.21 13.06 -22.83
N TYR A 92 -12.44 14.36 -22.77
CA TYR A 92 -13.15 14.98 -21.66
C TYR A 92 -14.65 14.67 -21.73
N ASP A 93 -15.29 14.53 -20.56
CA ASP A 93 -16.74 14.44 -20.44
C ASP A 93 -17.43 15.77 -20.84
N SER A 94 -18.77 15.80 -20.77
CA SER A 94 -19.55 17.01 -21.08
C SER A 94 -19.25 18.21 -20.17
N ASN A 95 -18.56 17.99 -19.05
CA ASN A 95 -18.14 19.02 -18.11
C ASN A 95 -16.69 19.45 -18.33
N GLY A 96 -15.99 18.92 -19.34
CA GLY A 96 -14.59 19.20 -19.60
C GLY A 96 -13.63 18.50 -18.63
N LEU A 97 -14.02 17.33 -18.09
CA LEU A 97 -13.26 16.59 -17.07
C LEU A 97 -12.92 15.18 -17.55
N VAL A 98 -11.77 14.67 -17.10
CA VAL A 98 -11.40 13.24 -17.16
C VAL A 98 -11.31 12.65 -15.76
N THR A 99 -11.43 11.33 -15.65
CA THR A 99 -11.15 10.64 -14.39
C THR A 99 -9.64 10.62 -14.15
N ALA A 100 -9.22 10.90 -12.92
CA ALA A 100 -7.82 10.80 -12.51
C ALA A 100 -7.70 9.98 -11.23
N ILE A 101 -6.88 8.95 -11.29
CA ILE A 101 -6.64 8.00 -10.20
C ILE A 101 -5.24 8.24 -9.66
N ALA A 102 -5.11 8.59 -8.38
CA ALA A 102 -3.80 8.62 -7.74
C ALA A 102 -3.45 7.22 -7.23
N GLN A 103 -2.26 6.73 -7.61
CA GLN A 103 -1.75 5.42 -7.20
C GLN A 103 -0.38 5.58 -6.54
N ASP A 104 -0.17 4.83 -5.47
CA ASP A 104 1.13 4.78 -4.79
C ASP A 104 2.13 3.98 -5.62
N VAL A 105 3.28 4.59 -5.92
CA VAL A 105 4.35 3.99 -6.73
C VAL A 105 5.08 2.83 -6.03
N ASP A 106 5.09 2.82 -4.70
CA ASP A 106 5.69 1.75 -3.89
C ASP A 106 4.72 0.59 -3.72
N THR A 107 3.52 0.92 -3.28
CA THR A 107 2.59 -0.09 -2.76
C THR A 107 1.68 -0.65 -3.84
N GLY A 108 1.50 0.08 -4.94
CA GLY A 108 0.47 -0.17 -5.95
C GLY A 108 -0.94 0.16 -5.47
N ALA A 109 -1.13 0.63 -4.23
CA ALA A 109 -2.44 0.97 -3.70
C ALA A 109 -3.04 2.15 -4.47
N ILE A 110 -4.33 2.02 -4.80
CA ILE A 110 -5.09 3.19 -5.26
C ILE A 110 -5.30 4.09 -4.05
N LEU A 111 -4.74 5.30 -4.09
CA LEU A 111 -4.78 6.26 -2.99
C LEU A 111 -6.12 6.99 -2.97
N MET A 112 -6.56 7.49 -4.12
CA MET A 112 -7.83 8.20 -4.29
C MET A 112 -8.20 8.31 -5.77
N GLN A 113 -9.47 8.62 -6.02
CA GLN A 113 -9.97 9.05 -7.32
C GLN A 113 -10.44 10.51 -7.25
N GLY A 114 -10.15 11.27 -8.29
CA GLY A 114 -10.67 12.61 -8.52
C GLY A 114 -11.00 12.83 -9.99
N PHE A 115 -11.45 14.04 -10.31
CA PHE A 115 -11.65 14.47 -11.69
C PHE A 115 -10.59 15.50 -12.02
N ALA A 116 -10.14 15.57 -13.26
CA ALA A 116 -9.13 16.54 -13.69
C ALA A 116 -9.63 17.29 -14.92
N SER A 117 -9.60 18.61 -14.86
CA SER A 117 -9.75 19.46 -16.04
C SER A 117 -8.42 19.56 -16.78
N ARG A 118 -8.44 20.07 -18.02
CA ARG A 118 -7.21 20.36 -18.78
C ARG A 118 -6.15 21.09 -17.95
N LEU A 119 -6.57 22.14 -17.24
CA LEU A 119 -5.70 22.94 -16.39
C LEU A 119 -5.10 22.13 -15.23
N ALA A 120 -5.88 21.25 -14.62
CA ALA A 120 -5.40 20.39 -13.53
C ALA A 120 -4.32 19.41 -14.02
N ILE A 121 -4.51 18.85 -15.22
CA ILE A 121 -3.55 17.93 -15.83
C ILE A 121 -2.26 18.68 -16.19
N ALA A 122 -2.37 19.85 -16.82
CA ALA A 122 -1.22 20.69 -17.14
C ALA A 122 -0.42 21.05 -15.88
N TYR A 123 -1.10 21.45 -14.81
CA TYR A 123 -0.47 21.72 -13.52
C TYR A 123 0.27 20.47 -13.00
N THR A 124 -0.36 19.30 -13.02
CA THR A 124 0.28 18.06 -12.55
C THR A 124 1.51 17.69 -13.36
N LEU A 125 1.47 17.83 -14.69
CA LEU A 125 2.61 17.55 -15.55
C LEU A 125 3.80 18.48 -15.28
N GLN A 126 3.54 19.77 -15.06
CA GLN A 126 4.57 20.78 -14.81
C GLN A 126 5.16 20.69 -13.40
N HIS A 127 4.30 20.59 -12.38
CA HIS A 127 4.70 20.73 -10.97
C HIS A 127 4.93 19.41 -10.26
N LYS A 128 4.63 18.28 -10.90
CA LYS A 128 4.77 16.94 -10.31
C LYS A 128 4.02 16.79 -8.98
N LYS A 129 2.83 17.40 -8.90
CA LYS A 129 1.89 17.29 -7.78
C LYS A 129 0.53 16.84 -8.28
N ALA A 130 -0.11 15.90 -7.59
CA ALA A 130 -1.44 15.44 -7.97
C ALA A 130 -2.46 16.57 -7.80
N CYS A 131 -2.98 17.06 -8.91
CA CYS A 131 -3.93 18.15 -8.94
C CYS A 131 -5.21 17.75 -9.65
N PHE A 132 -6.33 18.18 -9.07
CA PHE A 132 -7.67 17.76 -9.46
C PHE A 132 -8.57 18.99 -9.63
N PHE A 133 -9.72 18.78 -10.25
CA PHE A 133 -10.82 19.73 -10.30
C PHE A 133 -11.91 19.30 -9.32
N SER A 134 -12.22 20.16 -8.35
CA SER A 134 -13.28 19.92 -7.39
C SER A 134 -14.63 20.29 -7.99
N ARG A 135 -15.43 19.28 -8.39
CA ARG A 135 -16.79 19.51 -8.96
C ARG A 135 -17.73 20.29 -8.03
N SER A 136 -17.61 20.12 -6.72
CA SER A 136 -18.45 20.86 -5.76
C SER A 136 -18.02 22.31 -5.57
N ARG A 137 -16.72 22.58 -5.62
CA ARG A 137 -16.16 23.93 -5.44
C ARG A 137 -15.93 24.67 -6.77
N GLN A 138 -16.10 23.99 -7.90
CA GLN A 138 -15.86 24.50 -9.26
C GLN A 138 -14.49 25.17 -9.41
N GLN A 139 -13.45 24.56 -8.82
CA GLN A 139 -12.10 25.12 -8.81
C GLN A 139 -11.03 24.03 -8.83
N LEU A 140 -9.81 24.45 -9.18
CA LEU A 140 -8.61 23.65 -9.07
C LEU A 140 -8.31 23.33 -7.59
N TRP A 141 -7.80 22.14 -7.33
CA TRP A 141 -7.41 21.68 -6.00
C TRP A 141 -6.27 20.69 -6.10
N CYS A 142 -5.09 21.05 -5.61
CA CYS A 142 -4.00 20.10 -5.52
C CYS A 142 -3.97 19.42 -4.16
N LYS A 143 -3.81 18.09 -4.19
CA LYS A 143 -3.87 17.28 -2.98
C LYS A 143 -2.73 17.68 -2.05
N GLY A 144 -3.07 18.04 -0.81
CA GLY A 144 -2.10 18.33 0.24
C GLY A 144 -1.96 19.81 0.60
N GLU A 145 -2.51 20.75 -0.17
CA GLU A 145 -2.37 22.19 0.10
C GLU A 145 -2.80 22.60 1.52
N SER A 146 -3.92 22.07 2.01
CA SER A 146 -4.41 22.41 3.34
C SER A 146 -3.85 21.51 4.45
N SER A 147 -3.34 20.33 4.11
CA SER A 147 -3.00 19.28 5.08
C SER A 147 -1.51 18.91 5.09
N SER A 148 -0.71 19.48 4.20
CA SER A 148 0.68 19.11 3.87
C SER A 148 0.88 17.65 3.43
N ASN A 149 -0.20 16.90 3.19
CA ASN A 149 -0.15 15.51 2.70
C ASN A 149 -0.31 15.51 1.18
N PHE A 150 0.79 15.82 0.50
CA PHE A 150 0.89 15.85 -0.95
C PHE A 150 1.01 14.45 -1.54
N ILE A 151 0.73 14.34 -2.84
CA ILE A 151 1.13 13.21 -3.66
C ILE A 151 2.08 13.76 -4.72
N ASN A 152 3.35 13.41 -4.61
CA ASN A 152 4.39 13.81 -5.57
C ASN A 152 4.31 12.86 -6.76
N VAL A 153 3.87 13.37 -7.91
CA VAL A 153 3.65 12.57 -9.11
C VAL A 153 4.99 12.28 -9.77
N ASP A 154 5.32 11.00 -9.88
CA ASP A 154 6.47 10.50 -10.62
C ASP A 154 6.14 10.49 -12.12
N SER A 155 5.05 9.81 -12.47
CA SER A 155 4.62 9.58 -13.85
C SER A 155 3.10 9.67 -13.99
N VAL A 156 2.67 10.00 -15.21
CA VAL A 156 1.24 10.04 -15.58
C VAL A 156 1.03 9.04 -16.70
N HIS A 157 0.07 8.14 -16.51
CA HIS A 157 -0.36 7.18 -17.52
C HIS A 157 -1.76 7.54 -18.00
N VAL A 158 -2.03 7.31 -19.28
CA VAL A 158 -3.34 7.47 -19.90
C VAL A 158 -3.85 6.09 -20.31
N ASP A 159 -5.15 5.85 -20.20
CA ASP A 159 -5.76 4.62 -20.69
C ASP A 159 -5.88 4.58 -22.24
N CYS A 160 -6.38 3.46 -22.76
CA CYS A 160 -6.33 3.18 -24.19
C CYS A 160 -7.30 4.03 -25.03
N ASP A 161 -8.41 4.45 -24.44
CA ASP A 161 -9.42 5.30 -25.05
C ASP A 161 -9.35 6.76 -24.59
N LYS A 162 -8.41 7.09 -23.69
CA LYS A 162 -7.99 8.45 -23.29
C LYS A 162 -9.02 9.22 -22.48
N ASP A 163 -9.86 8.54 -21.70
CA ASP A 163 -10.82 9.19 -20.80
C ASP A 163 -10.48 9.04 -19.30
N SER A 164 -9.37 8.34 -19.00
CA SER A 164 -8.86 8.18 -17.64
C SER A 164 -7.33 8.32 -17.56
N LEU A 165 -6.87 8.85 -16.43
CA LEU A 165 -5.45 9.03 -16.10
C LEU A 165 -5.10 8.31 -14.80
N ILE A 166 -3.88 7.77 -14.73
CA ILE A 166 -3.23 7.38 -13.48
C ILE A 166 -2.13 8.39 -13.17
N TYR A 167 -2.21 9.01 -12.00
CA TYR A 167 -1.12 9.76 -11.38
C TYR A 167 -0.37 8.82 -10.45
N LEU A 168 0.73 8.24 -10.94
CA LEU A 168 1.59 7.37 -10.16
C LEU A 168 2.56 8.23 -9.34
N GLY A 169 2.58 8.08 -8.03
CA GLY A 169 3.34 8.99 -7.18
C GLY A 169 3.58 8.55 -5.73
N VAL A 170 4.35 9.36 -5.01
CA VAL A 170 4.73 9.14 -3.61
C VAL A 170 3.92 10.06 -2.69
N PRO A 171 3.08 9.53 -1.78
CA PRO A 171 2.39 10.35 -0.80
C PRO A 171 3.33 10.81 0.33
N THR A 172 3.23 12.08 0.75
CA THR A 172 4.03 12.65 1.87
C THR A 172 3.38 12.51 3.24
N GLY A 173 2.30 11.75 3.33
CA GLY A 173 1.47 11.58 4.53
C GLY A 173 0.24 10.72 4.22
N PRO A 174 -0.71 10.57 5.15
CA PRO A 174 -1.97 9.88 4.85
C PRO A 174 -2.73 10.63 3.75
N THR A 175 -3.22 9.90 2.75
CA THR A 175 -4.00 10.50 1.66
C THR A 175 -5.37 10.91 2.17
N CYS A 176 -6.02 10.07 2.98
CA CYS A 176 -7.36 10.31 3.45
C CYS A 176 -7.39 11.31 4.61
N HIS A 177 -8.43 12.14 4.67
CA HIS A 177 -8.65 13.08 5.77
C HIS A 177 -8.96 12.37 7.11
N THR A 178 -9.26 11.07 7.10
CA THR A 178 -9.43 10.25 8.30
C THR A 178 -8.11 9.83 8.95
N GLY A 179 -6.98 10.07 8.26
CA GLY A 179 -5.67 9.56 8.65
C GLY A 179 -5.30 8.23 8.00
N ALA A 180 -6.20 7.60 7.23
CA ALA A 180 -5.91 6.40 6.46
C ALA A 180 -4.96 6.67 5.28
N HIS A 181 -4.18 5.65 4.90
CA HIS A 181 -3.23 5.75 3.79
C HIS A 181 -3.93 5.98 2.45
N THR A 182 -5.05 5.27 2.23
CA THR A 182 -5.93 5.34 1.06
C THR A 182 -7.34 5.80 1.45
N CYS A 183 -8.09 6.37 0.50
CA CYS A 183 -9.54 6.57 0.63
C CYS A 183 -10.33 5.24 0.58
N TYR A 184 -9.75 4.16 0.05
CA TYR A 184 -10.35 2.83 -0.08
C TYR A 184 -10.02 1.95 1.13
N TYR A 185 -10.28 2.48 2.33
CA TYR A 185 -9.95 1.84 3.61
C TYR A 185 -11.11 1.02 4.22
N LYS A 186 -12.17 0.76 3.45
CA LYS A 186 -13.30 -0.06 3.87
C LYS A 186 -13.65 -1.09 2.81
N ARG A 187 -13.83 -2.33 3.23
CA ARG A 187 -14.24 -3.44 2.38
C ARG A 187 -15.76 -3.65 2.41
N VAL A 188 -16.31 -4.05 1.26
CA VAL A 188 -17.71 -4.43 1.09
C VAL A 188 -17.72 -5.83 0.48
N ASP A 189 -18.01 -6.85 1.28
CA ASP A 189 -18.02 -8.26 0.84
C ASP A 189 -19.21 -9.07 1.40
N GLY A 190 -20.17 -8.42 2.05
CA GLY A 190 -21.48 -9.00 2.31
C GLY A 190 -22.30 -9.11 1.02
N ALA A 191 -23.05 -10.21 0.83
CA ALA A 191 -23.97 -10.37 -0.30
C ALA A 191 -25.05 -9.27 -0.39
N ASP A 192 -25.23 -8.53 0.70
CA ASP A 192 -26.11 -7.37 0.88
C ASP A 192 -25.41 -6.02 0.69
N GLY A 193 -24.12 -6.01 0.33
CA GLY A 193 -23.34 -4.78 0.17
C GLY A 193 -23.01 -4.08 1.49
N LEU A 194 -23.13 -4.77 2.63
CA LEU A 194 -22.75 -4.20 3.92
C LEU A 194 -21.22 -4.09 4.06
N ILE A 195 -20.80 -3.01 4.71
CA ILE A 195 -19.42 -2.85 5.20
C ILE A 195 -19.23 -3.91 6.29
N LEU A 196 -18.43 -4.94 6.02
CA LEU A 196 -18.12 -5.96 7.00
C LEU A 196 -17.00 -5.46 7.93
N GLY A 197 -17.12 -5.79 9.21
CA GLY A 197 -15.94 -5.83 10.10
C GLY A 197 -15.03 -7.00 9.70
N ALA A 198 -13.80 -7.02 10.24
CA ALA A 198 -12.75 -8.00 9.92
C ALA A 198 -13.28 -9.39 9.51
N ALA A 199 -12.90 -9.84 8.30
CA ALA A 199 -13.38 -11.07 7.68
C ALA A 199 -13.31 -12.28 8.63
N LYS A 200 -14.37 -13.10 8.65
CA LYS A 200 -14.50 -14.26 9.55
C LYS A 200 -13.48 -15.38 9.27
N ASP A 201 -12.92 -15.43 8.07
CA ASP A 201 -11.94 -16.44 7.65
C ASP A 201 -10.48 -16.03 7.91
N GLY A 202 -10.24 -14.83 8.45
CA GLY A 202 -8.93 -14.33 8.83
C GLY A 202 -8.00 -13.98 7.67
N ARG A 203 -8.46 -14.11 6.41
CA ARG A 203 -7.73 -13.63 5.22
C ARG A 203 -8.23 -12.21 4.95
N HIS A 204 -7.35 -11.20 4.88
CA HIS A 204 -7.74 -9.79 4.73
C HIS A 204 -8.34 -9.15 5.99
N LYS A 205 -7.58 -9.19 7.09
CA LYS A 205 -7.86 -8.36 8.27
C LYS A 205 -7.56 -6.88 8.05
N ALA A 206 -6.70 -6.53 7.10
CA ALA A 206 -6.48 -5.14 6.73
C ALA A 206 -7.76 -4.60 6.09
N GLU A 207 -8.38 -3.59 6.71
CA GLU A 207 -9.56 -2.92 6.16
C GLU A 207 -9.22 -2.13 4.88
N GLU A 208 -7.93 -1.84 4.69
CA GLU A 208 -7.37 -1.15 3.52
C GLU A 208 -7.12 -2.09 2.33
N ALA A 209 -7.34 -1.58 1.12
CA ALA A 209 -6.96 -2.23 -0.13
C ALA A 209 -5.43 -2.26 -0.32
N LEU A 210 -4.74 -3.07 0.49
CA LEU A 210 -3.29 -3.26 0.44
C LEU A 210 -2.90 -4.38 -0.53
N THR A 211 -1.70 -4.27 -1.08
CA THR A 211 -1.07 -5.37 -1.83
C THR A 211 -0.45 -6.40 -0.88
N THR A 212 -0.13 -7.59 -1.39
CA THR A 212 0.28 -8.76 -0.58
C THR A 212 1.44 -8.48 0.39
N LEU A 213 2.48 -7.75 -0.03
CA LEU A 213 3.62 -7.46 0.84
C LEU A 213 3.25 -6.47 1.96
N TYR A 214 2.38 -5.50 1.68
CA TYR A 214 1.92 -4.55 2.70
C TYR A 214 0.93 -5.19 3.67
N GLU A 215 0.08 -6.10 3.20
CA GLU A 215 -0.76 -6.92 4.07
C GLU A 215 0.10 -7.83 4.98
N LEU A 216 1.19 -8.38 4.44
CA LEU A 216 2.14 -9.17 5.23
C LEU A 216 2.84 -8.30 6.29
N GLU A 217 3.32 -7.10 5.94
CA GLU A 217 3.94 -6.17 6.88
C GLU A 217 2.96 -5.80 8.02
N ALA A 218 1.72 -5.45 7.69
CA ALA A 218 0.68 -5.15 8.66
C ALA A 218 0.41 -6.34 9.59
N THR A 219 0.37 -7.55 9.04
CA THR A 219 0.20 -8.79 9.81
C THR A 219 1.38 -9.02 10.77
N ILE A 220 2.63 -8.84 10.32
CA ILE A 220 3.82 -8.96 11.18
C ILE A 220 3.75 -7.95 12.32
N ALA A 221 3.38 -6.70 12.03
CA ALA A 221 3.23 -5.65 13.04
C ALA A 221 2.11 -5.97 14.05
N GLU A 222 1.00 -6.59 13.63
CA GLU A 222 -0.05 -7.10 14.52
C GLU A 222 0.52 -8.19 15.45
N ARG A 223 1.27 -9.16 14.91
CA ARG A 223 1.89 -10.24 15.69
C ARG A 223 2.91 -9.74 16.72
N LYS A 224 3.58 -8.61 16.44
CA LYS A 224 4.43 -7.92 17.43
C LYS A 224 3.66 -7.39 18.64
N ARG A 225 2.34 -7.23 18.55
CA ARG A 225 1.46 -6.81 19.66
C ARG A 225 0.64 -7.96 20.24
N GLU A 226 0.91 -9.19 19.82
CA GLU A 226 0.23 -10.38 20.33
C GLU A 226 0.36 -10.48 21.86
N VAL A 227 -0.79 -10.61 22.53
CA VAL A 227 -0.86 -10.89 23.97
C VAL A 227 -0.86 -12.40 24.16
N ILE A 228 0.22 -12.94 24.70
CA ILE A 228 0.35 -14.38 24.98
C ILE A 228 -0.42 -14.67 26.26
N LYS A 229 -1.50 -15.45 26.15
CA LYS A 229 -2.27 -15.90 27.31
C LYS A 229 -1.46 -16.92 28.11
N GLU A 230 -1.71 -16.98 29.42
CA GLU A 230 -1.08 -17.95 30.29
C GLU A 230 -1.27 -19.39 29.77
N GLY A 231 -0.17 -20.14 29.66
CA GLY A 231 -0.15 -21.51 29.12
C GLY A 231 -0.24 -21.62 27.59
N ALA A 232 -0.42 -20.53 26.84
CA ALA A 232 -0.43 -20.55 25.38
C ALA A 232 0.97 -20.37 24.78
N LYS A 233 1.22 -21.00 23.62
CA LYS A 233 2.46 -20.78 22.86
C LYS A 233 2.34 -19.51 22.00
N PRO A 234 3.41 -18.70 21.88
CA PRO A 234 3.44 -17.57 20.96
C PRO A 234 3.29 -18.02 19.50
N SER A 235 2.81 -17.12 18.64
CA SER A 235 2.82 -17.36 17.20
C SER A 235 4.24 -17.55 16.66
N TRP A 236 4.37 -18.20 15.50
CA TRP A 236 5.67 -18.36 14.83
C TRP A 236 6.38 -17.03 14.61
N THR A 237 5.65 -16.04 14.09
CA THR A 237 6.16 -14.67 13.90
C THR A 237 6.60 -14.05 15.22
N ARG A 238 5.84 -14.23 16.30
CA ARG A 238 6.21 -13.71 17.63
C ARG A 238 7.53 -14.31 18.13
N ARG A 239 7.73 -15.62 17.96
CA ARG A 239 9.01 -16.28 18.30
C ARG A 239 10.19 -15.70 17.52
N LEU A 240 10.03 -15.54 16.20
CA LEU A 240 11.06 -14.94 15.35
C LEU A 240 11.38 -13.49 15.74
N LEU A 241 10.37 -12.71 16.14
CA LEU A 241 10.54 -11.32 16.57
C LEU A 241 11.31 -11.20 17.91
N GLU A 242 11.31 -12.25 18.73
CA GLU A 242 11.95 -12.28 20.06
C GLU A 242 13.33 -12.96 20.04
N ASP A 243 13.68 -13.68 18.97
CA ASP A 243 14.91 -14.47 18.86
C ASP A 243 15.70 -14.10 17.58
N PRO A 244 16.67 -13.17 17.69
CA PRO A 244 17.48 -12.73 16.55
C PRO A 244 18.34 -13.84 15.94
N GLU A 245 18.79 -14.81 16.73
CA GLU A 245 19.64 -15.91 16.27
C GLU A 245 18.81 -16.88 15.42
N LEU A 246 17.64 -17.27 15.92
CA LEU A 246 16.69 -18.09 15.16
C LEU A 246 16.27 -17.40 13.87
N LEU A 247 15.93 -16.11 13.93
CA LEU A 247 15.52 -15.34 12.74
C LEU A 247 16.63 -15.30 11.68
N CYS A 248 17.85 -14.94 12.07
CA CYS A 248 18.97 -14.88 11.13
C CYS A 248 19.34 -16.26 10.58
N SER A 249 19.21 -17.32 11.39
CA SER A 249 19.41 -18.70 10.94
C SER A 249 18.40 -19.08 9.86
N LYS A 250 17.10 -18.83 10.10
CA LYS A 250 16.05 -19.09 9.12
C LYS A 250 16.27 -18.33 7.81
N ILE A 251 16.62 -17.05 7.85
CA ILE A 251 16.90 -16.28 6.61
C ILE A 251 18.02 -16.93 5.78
N ARG A 252 19.08 -17.41 6.42
CA ARG A 252 20.19 -18.07 5.71
C ARG A 252 19.80 -19.42 5.15
N GLU A 253 19.01 -20.19 5.89
CA GLU A 253 18.46 -21.47 5.47
C GLU A 253 17.59 -21.29 4.22
N GLU A 254 16.57 -20.42 4.25
CA GLU A 254 15.65 -20.25 3.10
C GLU A 254 16.36 -19.67 1.88
N ALA A 255 17.37 -18.79 2.07
CA ALA A 255 18.18 -18.29 0.97
C ALA A 255 19.03 -19.41 0.33
N GLY A 256 19.51 -20.37 1.15
CA GLY A 256 20.15 -21.58 0.68
C GLY A 256 19.19 -22.48 -0.09
N GLU A 257 18.03 -22.79 0.49
CA GLU A 257 16.99 -23.61 -0.15
C GLU A 257 16.57 -23.00 -1.50
N LEU A 258 16.42 -21.68 -1.59
CA LEU A 258 16.14 -20.99 -2.85
C LEU A 258 17.21 -21.25 -3.92
N CYS A 259 18.49 -21.15 -3.57
CA CYS A 259 19.58 -21.47 -4.49
C CYS A 259 19.56 -22.95 -4.90
N GLU A 260 19.34 -23.85 -3.94
CA GLU A 260 19.27 -25.29 -4.17
C GLU A 260 18.16 -25.67 -5.16
N THR A 261 17.02 -24.94 -5.17
CA THR A 261 15.93 -25.20 -6.14
C THR A 261 16.41 -25.11 -7.59
N TYR A 262 17.37 -24.24 -7.89
CA TYR A 262 17.96 -24.12 -9.22
C TYR A 262 19.05 -25.16 -9.44
N GLU A 263 19.93 -25.36 -8.46
CA GLU A 263 21.05 -26.31 -8.55
C GLU A 263 20.59 -27.77 -8.73
N LYS A 264 19.43 -28.11 -8.15
CA LYS A 264 18.83 -29.44 -8.18
C LYS A 264 17.67 -29.58 -9.16
N ASP A 265 17.36 -28.55 -9.93
CA ASP A 265 16.25 -28.52 -10.90
C ASP A 265 14.89 -28.89 -10.28
N GLU A 266 14.56 -28.33 -9.10
CA GLU A 266 13.31 -28.62 -8.37
C GLU A 266 12.08 -27.89 -8.95
N GLY A 267 12.29 -27.05 -9.96
CA GLY A 267 11.24 -26.39 -10.72
C GLY A 267 10.68 -25.10 -10.10
N LYS A 268 9.88 -24.40 -10.91
CA LYS A 268 9.40 -23.03 -10.62
C LYS A 268 8.53 -22.91 -9.37
N GLU A 269 7.76 -23.93 -9.02
CA GLU A 269 6.84 -23.89 -7.87
C GLU A 269 7.61 -23.93 -6.55
N ARG A 270 8.63 -24.80 -6.48
CA ARG A 270 9.51 -24.89 -5.33
C ARG A 270 10.33 -23.60 -5.17
N ALA A 271 10.90 -23.08 -6.26
CA ALA A 271 11.60 -21.80 -6.24
C ALA A 271 10.71 -20.63 -5.76
N ALA A 272 9.45 -20.59 -6.19
CA ALA A 272 8.50 -19.56 -5.72
C ALA A 272 8.20 -19.70 -4.22
N SER A 273 8.04 -20.92 -3.71
CA SER A 273 7.83 -21.19 -2.28
C SER A 273 9.02 -20.73 -1.44
N GLU A 274 10.25 -21.11 -1.83
CA GLU A 274 11.45 -20.74 -1.07
C GLU A 274 11.72 -19.23 -1.12
N CYS A 275 11.48 -18.59 -2.26
CA CYS A 275 11.56 -17.14 -2.36
C CYS A 275 10.53 -16.44 -1.46
N ALA A 276 9.31 -16.99 -1.36
CA ALA A 276 8.31 -16.46 -0.44
C ALA A 276 8.75 -16.58 1.03
N ASP A 277 9.41 -17.67 1.41
CA ASP A 277 9.95 -17.86 2.75
C ASP A 277 11.14 -16.91 3.03
N VAL A 278 12.02 -16.67 2.05
CA VAL A 278 13.06 -15.62 2.14
C VAL A 278 12.43 -14.25 2.37
N LEU A 279 11.45 -13.88 1.56
CA LEU A 279 10.77 -12.58 1.67
C LEU A 279 10.08 -12.44 3.03
N TYR A 280 9.37 -13.48 3.49
CA TYR A 280 8.70 -13.48 4.79
C TYR A 280 9.69 -13.23 5.94
N HIS A 281 10.76 -14.02 6.03
CA HIS A 281 11.72 -13.87 7.13
C HIS A 281 12.50 -12.55 7.04
N ALA A 282 12.85 -12.09 5.83
CA ALA A 282 13.45 -10.78 5.62
C ALA A 282 12.52 -9.65 6.14
N MET A 283 11.22 -9.71 5.84
CA MET A 283 10.26 -8.72 6.32
C MET A 283 10.07 -8.74 7.84
N VAL A 284 10.17 -9.91 8.50
CA VAL A 284 10.21 -9.99 9.96
C VAL A 284 11.46 -9.27 10.50
N LEU A 285 12.62 -9.47 9.89
CA LEU A 285 13.86 -8.77 10.27
C LEU A 285 13.76 -7.25 10.06
N LEU A 286 13.21 -6.79 8.93
CA LEU A 286 12.97 -5.38 8.69
C LEU A 286 12.09 -4.77 9.79
N ASN A 287 11.05 -5.48 10.22
CA ASN A 287 10.18 -5.04 11.31
C ASN A 287 10.91 -4.93 12.67
N VAL A 288 11.85 -5.83 12.95
CA VAL A 288 12.74 -5.73 14.14
C VAL A 288 13.61 -4.47 14.04
N GLN A 289 14.12 -4.16 12.85
CA GLN A 289 14.98 -2.99 12.60
C GLN A 289 14.20 -1.67 12.43
N GLY A 290 12.87 -1.71 12.39
CA GLY A 290 12.03 -0.54 12.16
C GLY A 290 12.15 0.02 10.74
N VAL A 291 12.44 -0.85 9.76
CA VAL A 291 12.47 -0.52 8.33
C VAL A 291 11.13 -0.95 7.72
N GLU A 292 10.48 -0.05 6.99
CA GLU A 292 9.23 -0.34 6.28
C GLU A 292 9.54 -0.96 4.91
N ILE A 293 8.66 -1.81 4.39
CA ILE A 293 8.81 -2.38 3.04
C ILE A 293 8.85 -1.29 1.97
N ALA A 294 8.17 -0.15 2.20
CA ALA A 294 8.24 1.02 1.35
C ALA A 294 9.68 1.58 1.24
N ASP A 295 10.47 1.55 2.31
CA ASP A 295 11.86 2.01 2.26
C ASP A 295 12.71 1.09 1.36
N VAL A 296 12.43 -0.22 1.36
CA VAL A 296 13.08 -1.19 0.46
C VAL A 296 12.67 -0.96 -0.99
N MET A 297 11.38 -0.72 -1.24
CA MET A 297 10.86 -0.43 -2.57
C MET A 297 11.46 0.87 -3.13
N GLU A 298 11.62 1.91 -2.31
CA GLU A 298 12.32 3.13 -2.68
C GLU A 298 13.78 2.86 -3.08
N VAL A 299 14.51 2.08 -2.27
CA VAL A 299 15.89 1.66 -2.61
C VAL A 299 15.94 0.90 -3.94
N LEU A 300 14.99 0.02 -4.20
CA LEU A 300 14.90 -0.71 -5.47
C LEU A 300 14.60 0.22 -6.64
N ARG A 301 13.64 1.14 -6.51
CA ARG A 301 13.31 2.11 -7.55
C ARG A 301 14.50 3.00 -7.90
N ASN A 302 15.25 3.44 -6.91
CA ASN A 302 16.45 4.26 -7.13
C ASN A 302 17.56 3.54 -7.91
N ARG A 303 17.45 2.20 -8.10
CA ARG A 303 18.36 1.40 -8.93
C ARG A 303 17.85 1.20 -10.35
N PHE A 304 16.59 1.51 -10.65
CA PHE A 304 16.08 1.41 -12.01
C PHE A 304 16.81 2.38 -12.94
N GLY A 305 17.15 1.93 -14.14
CA GLY A 305 17.91 2.72 -15.11
C GLY A 305 19.39 2.93 -14.78
N VAL A 306 19.90 2.36 -13.68
CA VAL A 306 21.33 2.36 -13.33
C VAL A 306 21.88 0.95 -13.49
N SER A 307 22.99 0.78 -14.22
CA SER A 307 23.59 -0.55 -14.33
C SER A 307 24.12 -1.03 -12.96
N GLY A 308 24.10 -2.34 -12.72
CA GLY A 308 24.59 -2.90 -11.45
C GLY A 308 26.06 -2.57 -11.15
N VAL A 309 26.86 -2.28 -12.19
CA VAL A 309 28.26 -1.84 -12.07
C VAL A 309 28.34 -0.40 -11.57
N GLU A 310 27.55 0.51 -12.15
CA GLU A 310 27.49 1.92 -11.74
C GLU A 310 26.91 2.09 -10.34
N GLU A 311 25.89 1.31 -9.99
CA GLU A 311 25.31 1.30 -8.65
C GLU A 311 26.35 0.88 -7.61
N LYS A 312 27.09 -0.20 -7.87
CA LYS A 312 28.13 -0.71 -6.98
C LYS A 312 29.27 0.29 -6.80
N ALA A 313 29.64 1.01 -7.85
CA ALA A 313 30.70 2.03 -7.81
C ALA A 313 30.33 3.25 -6.94
N LYS A 314 29.03 3.55 -6.80
CA LYS A 314 28.52 4.65 -5.95
C LYS A 314 28.42 4.31 -4.47
N ARG A 315 28.57 3.03 -4.07
CA ARG A 315 28.50 2.62 -2.66
C ARG A 315 29.77 3.01 -1.91
N THR A 316 29.61 3.61 -0.72
CA THR A 316 30.74 3.84 0.19
C THR A 316 31.40 2.50 0.55
N PRO A 317 32.74 2.36 0.40
CA PRO A 317 33.44 1.11 0.72
C PRO A 317 33.22 0.71 2.19
N LYS A 318 32.98 -0.58 2.42
CA LYS A 318 32.75 -1.17 3.76
C LYS A 318 33.89 -0.86 4.76
N SER A 319 35.10 -0.60 4.26
CA SER A 319 36.28 -0.22 5.06
C SER A 319 36.18 1.16 5.72
N LYS A 320 35.26 2.03 5.28
CA LYS A 320 35.03 3.36 5.91
C LYS A 320 33.91 3.38 6.95
N LEU A 321 33.27 2.23 7.21
CA LEU A 321 32.19 2.08 8.18
C LEU A 321 32.64 1.39 9.48
N ILE A 322 33.91 1.01 9.58
CA ILE A 322 34.51 0.51 10.82
C ILE A 322 34.83 1.74 11.69
N ASP A 323 34.13 1.83 12.81
CA ASP A 323 34.39 2.81 13.86
C ASP A 323 35.80 2.57 14.43
N PRO A 324 36.75 3.52 14.31
CA PRO A 324 38.10 3.37 14.84
C PRO A 324 38.15 3.33 16.38
N SER A 325 37.02 3.47 17.08
CA SER A 325 36.93 3.29 18.54
C SER A 325 36.70 1.84 19.00
N LYS A 326 36.74 0.86 18.08
CA LYS A 326 36.56 -0.58 18.37
C LYS A 326 37.78 -1.46 18.06
N GLU A 327 39.00 -0.90 18.15
CA GLU A 327 40.24 -1.68 18.30
C GLU A 327 40.83 -1.54 19.70
#